data_AF-S8DNE6-F1
#
_entry.id   AF-S8DNE6-F1
#
_cell.length_a   1.000
_cell.length_b   1.000
_cell.length_c   1.000
_cell.angle_alpha   90.00
_cell.angle_beta   90.00
_cell.angle_gamma   90.00
#
_symmetry.space_group_name_H-M   'P 1'
#
loop_
_entity.id
_entity.type
_entity.pdbx_description
1 polymer ?
#
loop_
_entity_poly.entity_id
_entity_poly.type
_entity_poly.pdbx_seq_one_letter_code
_entity_poly.pdbx_strand_id
1 'polypeptide(L)'
;MITNSFPEYVFIRTCIAGLRAIAPLSFIYILACWYEHRFFYSRWLGLYALAEACFYLLVYLPRSFLLQKAATHPPAHTREEREALFARCFIFSARTNMATGWFFNSEPSLIKRDNMREWLLWALFGCNPDSLREEWVDEIEGYLRRLEAYMGSKFEDG
;
A
#
# COMPACT_ATOMS: atom_id res chain seq x y z
N MET A 1 -5.76 -0.33 19.88
CA MET A 1 -6.12 -0.79 18.52
C MET A 1 -7.60 -1.10 18.53
N ILE A 2 -8.36 -0.64 17.53
CA ILE A 2 -9.84 -0.68 17.47
C ILE A 2 -10.37 -1.95 18.14
N THR A 3 -11.17 -1.79 19.19
CA THR A 3 -11.76 -2.91 19.93
C THR A 3 -12.60 -3.69 18.92
N ASN A 4 -12.28 -4.98 18.70
CA ASN A 4 -12.94 -5.85 17.73
C ASN A 4 -14.36 -6.25 18.19
N SER A 5 -15.17 -5.30 18.66
CA SER A 5 -16.56 -5.54 19.02
C SER A 5 -17.44 -5.44 17.77
N PHE A 6 -18.32 -6.43 17.57
CA PHE A 6 -19.30 -6.44 16.49
C PHE A 6 -20.12 -5.13 16.39
N PRO A 7 -20.61 -4.51 17.49
CA PRO A 7 -21.37 -3.26 17.38
C PRO A 7 -20.53 -2.09 16.86
N GLU A 8 -19.26 -1.98 17.24
CA GLU A 8 -18.35 -0.95 16.71
C GLU A 8 -18.14 -1.10 15.20
N TYR A 9 -17.97 -2.34 14.73
CA TYR A 9 -17.84 -2.62 13.31
C TYR A 9 -19.11 -2.21 12.52
N VAL A 10 -20.30 -2.57 13.02
CA VAL A 10 -21.57 -2.20 12.38
C VAL A 10 -21.75 -0.69 12.37
N PHE A 11 -21.42 0.00 13.47
CA PHE A 11 -21.49 1.45 13.55
C PHE A 11 -20.59 2.11 12.50
N ILE A 12 -19.31 1.72 12.44
CA ILE A 12 -18.35 2.26 11.47
C ILE A 12 -18.83 2.00 10.04
N ARG A 13 -19.28 0.78 9.72
CA ARG A 13 -19.82 0.45 8.39
C ARG A 13 -21.04 1.30 8.02
N THR A 14 -21.93 1.54 8.98
CA THR A 14 -23.13 2.37 8.78
C THR A 14 -22.75 3.83 8.52
N CYS A 15 -21.82 4.39 9.31
CA CYS A 15 -21.32 5.75 9.08
C CYS A 15 -20.66 5.89 7.70
N ILE A 16 -19.82 4.94 7.30
CA ILE A 16 -19.18 4.93 5.99
C ILE A 16 -20.23 4.84 4.87
N ALA A 17 -21.23 3.98 5.03
CA ALA A 17 -22.31 3.84 4.05
C ALA A 17 -23.14 5.13 3.93
N GLY A 18 -23.46 5.78 5.05
CA GLY A 18 -24.14 7.06 5.08
C GLY A 18 -23.37 8.15 4.33
N LEU A 19 -22.07 8.29 4.62
CA LEU A 19 -21.22 9.26 3.93
C LEU A 19 -21.09 8.97 2.42
N ARG A 20 -20.96 7.70 2.04
CA ARG A 20 -20.90 7.30 0.61
C ARG A 20 -22.23 7.51 -0.12
N ALA A 21 -23.35 7.47 0.59
CA ALA A 21 -24.68 7.65 0.00
C ALA A 21 -24.99 9.12 -0.35
N ILE A 22 -24.25 10.10 0.18
CA ILE A 22 -24.50 11.53 -0.04
C ILE A 22 -24.46 11.88 -1.54
N ALA A 23 -23.42 11.43 -2.26
CA ALA A 23 -23.27 11.69 -3.68
C ALA A 23 -24.42 11.09 -4.53
N PRO A 24 -24.73 9.77 -4.47
CA PRO A 24 -25.82 9.20 -5.26
C PRO A 24 -27.20 9.77 -4.89
N LEU A 25 -27.45 10.06 -3.61
CA LEU A 25 -28.69 10.74 -3.19
C LEU A 25 -28.79 12.15 -3.77
N SER A 26 -27.69 12.89 -3.84
CA SER A 26 -27.64 14.21 -4.46
C SER A 26 -27.94 14.14 -5.97
N PHE A 27 -27.42 13.14 -6.68
CA PHE A 27 -27.78 12.91 -8.09
C PHE A 27 -29.26 12.59 -8.28
N ILE A 28 -29.80 11.65 -7.49
CA ILE A 28 -31.22 11.28 -7.56
C ILE A 28 -32.10 12.50 -7.30
N TYR A 29 -31.73 13.33 -6.32
CA TYR A 29 -32.46 14.56 -6.00
C TYR A 29 -32.46 15.56 -7.16
N ILE A 30 -31.32 15.79 -7.82
CA ILE A 30 -31.25 16.68 -8.99
C ILE A 30 -32.05 16.12 -10.16
N LEU A 31 -31.96 14.81 -10.43
CA LEU A 31 -32.70 14.16 -11.51
C LEU A 31 -34.21 14.26 -11.28
N ALA A 32 -34.68 14.07 -10.05
CA ALA A 32 -36.08 14.24 -9.68
C ALA A 32 -36.53 15.71 -9.84
N CYS A 33 -35.72 16.68 -9.40
CA CYS A 33 -36.03 18.10 -9.58
C CYS A 33 -36.04 18.51 -11.06
N TRP A 34 -35.19 17.92 -11.89
CA TRP A 34 -35.18 18.13 -13.34
C TRP A 34 -36.46 17.61 -13.98
N TYR A 35 -36.91 16.41 -13.61
CA TYR A 35 -38.13 15.79 -14.16
C TYR A 35 -39.39 16.61 -13.87
N GLU A 36 -39.53 17.13 -12.64
CA GLU A 36 -40.72 17.89 -12.23
C GLU A 36 -40.62 19.41 -12.50
N HIS A 37 -39.50 19.88 -13.06
CA HIS A 37 -39.18 21.31 -13.27
C HIS A 37 -39.40 22.22 -12.04
N ARG A 38 -39.41 21.64 -10.83
CA ARG A 38 -39.66 22.34 -9.56
C ARG A 38 -38.71 21.82 -8.49
N PHE A 39 -38.22 22.74 -7.65
CA PHE A 39 -37.47 22.36 -6.46
C PHE A 39 -38.45 21.90 -5.38
N PHE A 40 -38.35 20.63 -4.98
CA PHE A 40 -39.30 20.00 -4.07
C PHE A 40 -39.28 20.58 -2.64
N TYR A 41 -38.12 21.00 -2.14
CA TYR A 41 -37.97 21.27 -0.70
C TYR A 41 -37.41 22.66 -0.41
N SER A 42 -36.19 22.96 -0.86
CA SER A 42 -35.56 24.26 -0.63
C SER A 42 -34.49 24.52 -1.68
N ARG A 43 -34.37 25.77 -2.11
CA ARG A 43 -33.32 26.21 -3.06
C ARG A 43 -31.92 25.91 -2.52
N TRP A 44 -31.71 26.02 -1.20
CA TRP A 44 -30.42 25.76 -0.56
C TRP A 44 -30.02 24.28 -0.66
N LEU A 45 -30.97 23.37 -0.50
CA LEU A 45 -30.72 21.93 -0.65
C LEU A 45 -30.40 21.58 -2.10
N GLY A 46 -31.07 22.23 -3.06
CA GLY A 46 -30.75 22.10 -4.49
C GLY A 46 -29.35 22.59 -4.84
N LEU A 47 -28.93 23.74 -4.29
CA LEU A 47 -27.56 24.25 -4.47
C LEU A 47 -26.51 23.32 -3.87
N TYR A 48 -26.75 22.79 -2.67
CA TYR A 48 -25.87 21.81 -2.04
C TYR A 48 -25.76 20.53 -2.87
N ALA A 49 -26.90 19.95 -3.27
CA ALA A 49 -26.92 18.75 -4.09
C ALA A 49 -26.20 18.97 -5.43
N LEU A 50 -26.40 20.14 -6.07
CA LEU A 50 -25.71 20.51 -7.30
C LEU A 50 -24.20 20.61 -7.10
N ALA A 51 -23.74 21.24 -6.03
CA ALA A 51 -22.32 21.34 -5.70
C ALA A 51 -21.69 19.94 -5.50
N GLU A 52 -22.37 19.05 -4.76
CA GLU A 52 -21.94 17.66 -4.56
C GLU A 52 -21.88 16.87 -5.88
N ALA A 53 -22.91 16.99 -6.72
CA ALA A 53 -22.95 16.33 -8.03
C ALA A 53 -21.84 16.84 -8.96
N CYS A 54 -21.60 18.16 -9.01
CA CYS A 54 -20.51 18.76 -9.76
C CYS A 54 -19.15 18.29 -9.24
N PHE A 55 -18.95 18.27 -7.93
CA PHE A 55 -17.71 17.78 -7.32
C PHE A 55 -17.45 16.31 -7.70
N TYR A 56 -18.50 15.47 -7.62
CA TYR A 56 -18.40 14.06 -7.97
C TYR A 56 -18.02 13.86 -9.44
N LEU A 57 -18.68 14.55 -10.37
CA LEU A 57 -18.42 14.41 -11.82
C LEU A 57 -17.09 15.04 -12.26
N LEU A 58 -16.77 16.23 -11.77
CA LEU A 58 -15.67 17.05 -12.29
C LEU A 58 -14.35 16.82 -11.55
N VAL A 59 -14.39 16.35 -10.31
CA VAL A 59 -13.18 16.15 -9.49
C VAL A 59 -13.00 14.69 -9.15
N TYR A 60 -13.98 14.07 -8.49
CA TYR A 60 -13.82 12.71 -7.99
C TYR A 60 -13.66 11.68 -9.11
N LEU A 61 -14.56 11.69 -10.10
CA LEU A 61 -14.54 10.72 -11.19
C LEU A 61 -13.27 10.78 -12.06
N PRO A 62 -12.83 11.95 -12.58
CA PRO A 62 -11.60 12.00 -13.39
C PRO A 62 -10.37 11.67 -12.54
N ARG A 63 -10.30 12.15 -11.30
CA ARG A 63 -9.20 11.80 -10.39
C ARG A 63 -9.16 10.31 -10.11
N SER A 64 -10.31 9.69 -9.84
CA SER A 64 -10.41 8.24 -9.60
C SER A 64 -9.95 7.47 -10.85
N PHE A 65 -10.41 7.85 -12.03
CA PHE A 65 -9.98 7.24 -13.29
C PHE A 65 -8.47 7.37 -13.52
N LEU A 66 -7.89 8.55 -13.25
CA LEU A 66 -6.45 8.76 -13.37
C LEU A 66 -5.65 7.91 -12.37
N LEU A 67 -6.14 7.79 -11.13
CA LEU A 67 -5.48 7.01 -10.07
C LEU A 67 -5.65 5.50 -10.24
N GLN A 68 -6.73 5.05 -10.88
CA GLN A 68 -6.99 3.65 -11.19
C GLN A 68 -6.28 3.15 -12.46
N LYS A 69 -5.44 3.99 -13.10
CA LYS A 69 -4.58 3.54 -14.19
C LYS A 69 -3.67 2.41 -13.71
N ALA A 70 -3.47 1.41 -14.56
CA ALA A 70 -2.60 0.28 -14.26
C ALA A 70 -1.21 0.79 -13.83
N ALA A 71 -0.73 0.27 -12.70
CA ALA A 71 0.60 0.60 -12.22
C ALA A 71 1.64 0.14 -13.26
N THR A 72 2.40 1.09 -13.80
CA THR A 72 3.54 0.77 -14.65
C THR A 72 4.71 0.47 -13.73
N HIS A 73 4.96 -0.82 -13.51
CA HIS A 73 6.11 -1.25 -12.72
C HIS A 73 7.40 -1.08 -13.55
N PRO A 74 8.50 -0.64 -12.93
CA PRO A 74 9.79 -0.63 -13.61
C PRO A 74 10.17 -2.06 -14.04
N PRO A 75 10.95 -2.21 -15.12
CA PRO A 75 11.44 -3.53 -15.53
C PRO A 75 12.27 -4.15 -14.39
N ALA A 76 12.25 -5.48 -14.32
CA ALA A 76 13.07 -6.20 -13.35
C ALA A 76 14.55 -5.87 -13.58
N HIS A 77 15.25 -5.52 -12.52
CA HIS A 77 16.67 -5.22 -12.56
C HIS A 77 17.47 -6.40 -13.07
N THR A 78 18.57 -6.11 -13.79
CA THR A 78 19.55 -7.15 -14.13
C THR A 78 20.33 -7.56 -12.88
N ARG A 79 21.01 -8.71 -12.92
CA ARG A 79 21.84 -9.18 -11.81
C ARG A 79 22.91 -8.17 -11.40
N GLU A 80 23.57 -7.55 -12.36
CA GLU A 80 24.61 -6.53 -12.12
C GLU A 80 24.04 -5.28 -11.44
N GLU A 81 22.85 -4.84 -11.87
CA GLU A 81 22.15 -3.72 -11.24
C GLU A 81 21.74 -4.02 -9.80
N ARG A 82 21.22 -5.22 -9.53
CA ARG A 82 20.88 -5.67 -8.17
C ARG A 82 22.11 -5.72 -7.28
N GLU A 83 23.23 -6.22 -7.78
CA GLU A 83 24.47 -6.28 -7.02
C GLU A 83 25.03 -4.87 -6.74
N ALA A 84 24.98 -3.97 -7.71
CA ALA A 84 25.36 -2.57 -7.52
C ALA A 84 24.46 -1.86 -6.50
N LEU A 85 23.14 -2.13 -6.55
CA LEU A 85 22.17 -1.60 -5.59
C LEU A 85 22.45 -2.13 -4.18
N PHE A 86 22.67 -3.43 -4.05
CA PHE A 86 23.06 -4.06 -2.78
C PHE A 86 24.33 -3.42 -2.24
N ALA A 87 25.40 -3.32 -3.02
CA ALA A 87 26.67 -2.73 -2.57
C ALA A 87 26.52 -1.28 -2.09
N ARG A 88 25.66 -0.48 -2.76
CA ARG A 88 25.38 0.91 -2.39
C ARG A 88 24.59 1.01 -1.09
N CYS A 89 23.52 0.23 -0.94
CA CYS A 89 22.61 0.30 0.20
C CYS A 89 23.19 -0.38 1.45
N PHE A 90 23.95 -1.45 1.26
CA PHE A 90 24.46 -2.32 2.32
C PHE A 90 25.29 -1.59 3.38
N ILE A 91 26.15 -0.66 2.97
CA ILE A 91 26.99 0.12 3.89
C ILE A 91 26.14 0.93 4.88
N PHE A 92 24.97 1.40 4.44
CA PHE A 92 24.06 2.18 5.26
C PHE A 92 23.19 1.28 6.14
N SER A 93 22.60 0.22 5.58
CA SER A 93 21.81 -0.75 6.35
C SER A 93 22.61 -1.31 7.52
N ALA A 94 23.87 -1.65 7.31
CA ALA A 94 24.71 -2.22 8.36
C ALA A 94 25.16 -1.24 9.45
N ARG A 95 25.05 0.09 9.20
CA ARG A 95 25.33 1.13 10.20
C ARG A 95 24.11 1.49 11.05
N THR A 96 22.90 1.20 10.58
CA THR A 96 21.64 1.64 11.19
C THR A 96 20.84 0.44 11.69
N ASN A 97 21.46 -0.43 12.49
CA ASN A 97 20.83 -1.64 13.05
C ASN A 97 20.11 -2.52 12.01
N MET A 98 20.70 -2.65 10.82
CA MET A 98 20.21 -3.52 9.73
C MET A 98 18.78 -3.17 9.29
N ALA A 99 17.94 -4.20 9.14
CA ALA A 99 16.59 -4.10 8.64
C ALA A 99 15.56 -3.90 9.77
N THR A 100 15.97 -3.58 11.00
CA THR A 100 15.04 -3.37 12.14
C THR A 100 13.98 -2.30 11.86
N GLY A 101 14.28 -1.30 11.03
CA GLY A 101 13.27 -0.32 10.57
C GLY A 101 12.18 -0.91 9.66
N TRP A 102 12.46 -2.06 9.04
CA TRP A 102 11.52 -2.81 8.20
C TRP A 102 10.78 -3.91 8.96
N PHE A 103 11.33 -4.40 10.07
CA PHE A 103 10.67 -5.37 10.95
C PHE A 103 9.97 -4.66 12.10
N PHE A 104 8.62 -4.71 12.12
CA PHE A 104 7.81 -3.99 13.10
C PHE A 104 8.22 -4.32 14.55
N ASN A 105 8.80 -3.34 15.26
CA ASN A 105 9.19 -3.42 16.67
C ASN A 105 9.96 -4.70 17.05
N SER A 106 10.77 -5.22 16.14
CA SER A 106 11.50 -6.48 16.33
C SER A 106 12.90 -6.20 16.86
N GLU A 107 13.29 -6.91 17.91
CA GLU A 107 14.66 -6.88 18.40
C GLU A 107 15.60 -7.49 17.33
N PRO A 108 16.81 -6.95 17.12
CA PRO A 108 17.74 -7.49 16.11
C PRO A 108 18.01 -8.99 16.23
N SER A 109 17.97 -9.54 17.45
CA SER A 109 18.15 -10.96 17.76
C SER A 109 17.03 -11.86 17.22
N LEU A 110 15.82 -11.31 17.03
CA LEU A 110 14.67 -12.05 16.50
C LEU A 110 14.67 -12.07 14.96
N ILE A 111 15.54 -11.29 14.32
CA ILE A 111 15.66 -11.26 12.86
C ILE A 111 16.52 -12.44 12.43
N LYS A 112 15.82 -13.52 12.07
CA LYS A 112 16.42 -14.75 11.57
C LYS A 112 16.76 -14.71 10.09
N ARG A 113 17.43 -15.77 9.64
CA ARG A 113 17.91 -15.92 8.26
C ARG A 113 16.78 -15.91 7.23
N ASP A 114 15.66 -16.58 7.50
CA ASP A 114 14.55 -16.63 6.53
C ASP A 114 13.87 -15.26 6.40
N ASN A 115 13.70 -14.54 7.51
CA ASN A 115 13.20 -13.16 7.50
C ASN A 115 14.09 -12.24 6.64
N MET A 116 15.41 -12.37 6.75
CA MET A 116 16.35 -11.61 5.93
C MET A 116 16.30 -12.00 4.45
N ARG A 117 16.06 -13.28 4.15
CA ARG A 117 15.85 -13.77 2.78
C ARG A 117 14.59 -13.16 2.16
N GLU A 118 13.48 -13.14 2.90
CA GLU A 118 12.23 -12.51 2.46
C GLU A 118 12.42 -11.01 2.26
N TRP A 119 13.12 -10.35 3.18
CA TRP A 119 13.42 -8.93 3.07
C TRP A 119 14.28 -8.61 1.84
N LEU A 120 15.30 -9.41 1.53
CA LEU A 120 16.12 -9.24 0.33
C LEU A 120 15.31 -9.44 -0.96
N LEU A 121 14.42 -10.44 -0.99
CA LEU A 121 13.52 -10.69 -2.11
C LEU A 121 12.59 -9.50 -2.36
N TRP A 122 11.99 -8.96 -1.31
CA TRP A 122 11.16 -7.78 -1.40
C TRP A 122 11.96 -6.54 -1.83
N ALA A 123 13.13 -6.30 -1.21
CA ALA A 123 13.90 -5.07 -1.39
C ALA A 123 14.64 -4.97 -2.73
N LEU A 124 15.20 -6.08 -3.23
CA LEU A 124 16.05 -6.08 -4.44
C LEU A 124 15.34 -6.68 -5.66
N PHE A 125 14.44 -7.65 -5.46
CA PHE A 125 13.77 -8.37 -6.54
C PHE A 125 12.31 -7.96 -6.72
N GLY A 126 11.72 -7.25 -5.75
CA GLY A 126 10.33 -6.81 -5.80
C GLY A 126 9.33 -7.98 -5.85
N CYS A 127 9.72 -9.13 -5.30
CA CYS A 127 8.99 -10.39 -5.40
C CYS A 127 8.79 -11.02 -4.02
N ASN A 128 7.72 -11.81 -3.88
CA ASN A 128 7.48 -12.63 -2.69
C ASN A 128 8.17 -13.99 -2.80
N PRO A 129 8.32 -14.75 -1.69
CA PRO A 129 8.87 -16.10 -1.69
C PRO A 129 8.21 -17.05 -2.69
N ASP A 130 6.89 -16.91 -2.91
CA ASP A 130 6.13 -17.72 -3.87
C ASP A 130 6.55 -17.52 -5.34
N SER A 131 7.21 -16.40 -5.65
CA SER A 131 7.69 -16.05 -6.99
C SER A 131 9.21 -16.21 -7.13
N LEU A 132 9.84 -16.88 -6.17
CA LEU A 132 11.28 -17.14 -6.18
C LEU A 132 11.65 -18.04 -7.36
N ARG A 133 12.65 -17.60 -8.14
CA ARG A 133 13.24 -18.41 -9.21
C ARG A 133 14.50 -19.11 -8.70
N GLU A 134 14.74 -20.33 -9.19
CA GLU A 134 15.92 -21.12 -8.81
C GLU A 134 17.24 -20.37 -9.07
N GLU A 135 17.31 -19.62 -10.18
CA GLU A 135 18.46 -18.78 -10.55
C GLU A 135 18.80 -17.67 -9.54
N TRP A 136 17.85 -17.26 -8.68
CA TRP A 136 18.08 -16.21 -7.68
C TRP A 136 18.51 -16.77 -6.33
N VAL A 137 18.34 -18.08 -6.09
CA VAL A 137 18.68 -18.71 -4.81
C VAL A 137 20.16 -18.49 -4.48
N ASP A 138 21.05 -18.77 -5.44
CA ASP A 138 22.49 -18.59 -5.26
C ASP A 138 22.88 -17.12 -5.06
N GLU A 139 22.19 -16.19 -5.73
CA GLU A 139 22.44 -14.76 -5.62
C GLU A 139 22.05 -14.23 -4.23
N ILE A 140 20.88 -14.61 -3.74
CA ILE A 140 20.36 -14.23 -2.42
C ILE A 140 21.22 -14.83 -1.31
N GLU A 141 21.59 -16.11 -1.44
CA GLU A 141 22.50 -16.77 -0.52
C GLU A 141 23.87 -16.06 -0.48
N GLY A 142 24.35 -15.58 -1.63
CA GLY A 142 25.55 -14.74 -1.72
C GLY A 142 25.40 -13.38 -1.00
N TYR A 143 24.25 -12.74 -1.08
CA TYR A 143 23.97 -11.50 -0.33
C TYR A 143 23.90 -11.75 1.18
N LEU A 144 23.25 -12.84 1.62
CA LEU A 144 23.17 -13.23 3.03
C LEU A 144 24.56 -13.49 3.63
N ARG A 145 25.44 -14.21 2.92
CA ARG A 145 26.81 -14.44 3.38
C ARG A 145 27.60 -13.15 3.53
N ARG A 146 27.40 -12.18 2.63
CA ARG A 146 28.01 -10.84 2.73
C ARG A 146 27.49 -10.06 3.95
N LEU A 147 26.20 -10.19 4.27
CA LEU A 147 25.60 -9.63 5.47
C LEU A 147 26.20 -10.23 6.75
N GLU A 148 26.27 -11.56 6.83
CA GLU A 148 26.86 -12.27 7.97
C GLU A 148 28.34 -11.93 8.17
N ALA A 149 29.11 -11.89 7.09
CA ALA A 149 30.53 -11.54 7.13
C ALA A 149 30.78 -10.15 7.71
N TYR A 150 29.89 -9.19 7.45
CA TYR A 150 30.01 -7.83 7.96
C TYR A 150 29.54 -7.69 9.41
N MET A 151 28.46 -8.38 9.79
CA MET A 151 28.00 -8.38 11.19
C MET A 151 28.98 -9.09 12.12
N GLY A 152 29.82 -9.99 11.59
CA GLY A 152 30.70 -10.83 12.39
C GLY A 152 29.95 -11.95 13.14
N SER A 153 28.65 -12.09 12.92
CA SER A 153 27.79 -13.14 13.47
C SER A 153 26.91 -13.73 12.38
N LYS A 154 26.63 -15.03 12.48
CA LYS A 154 25.65 -15.69 11.61
C LYS A 154 24.24 -15.39 12.10
N PHE A 155 23.29 -15.34 11.17
CA PHE A 155 21.88 -15.29 11.54
C PHE A 155 21.46 -16.65 12.10
N GLU A 156 20.54 -16.65 13.07
CA GLU A 156 19.90 -17.88 13.51
C GLU A 156 19.03 -18.46 12.40
N ASP A 157 18.96 -19.78 12.32
CA ASP A 157 18.14 -20.48 11.34
C ASP A 157 16.63 -20.36 11.68
N GLY A 158 15.85 -20.22 10.60
CA GLY A 158 14.39 -20.33 10.57
C GLY A 158 13.65 -19.02 10.70
#